data_AF-R7QZL7-F1
#
_entry.id   AF-R7QZL7-F1
#
_cell.length_a   1.000
_cell.length_b   1.000
_cell.length_c   1.000
_cell.angle_alpha   90.00
_cell.angle_beta   90.00
_cell.angle_gamma   90.00
#
_symmetry.space_group_name_H-M   'P 1'
#
loop_
_entity.id
_entity.type
_entity.pdbx_description
1 polymer ?
#
loop_
_entity_poly.entity_id
_entity_poly.type
_entity_poly.pdbx_seq_one_letter_code
_entity_poly.pdbx_strand_id
1 'polypeptide(L)' 'MVKQRKEILQTEIEDARQRLDHSMETLNDYDVSYLLSVKLDKLIAEYVELCEAEGA' A
#
# COMPACT_ATOMS: atom_id res chain seq x y z
N MET A 1 -9.42 16.78 5.05
CA MET A 1 -10.68 16.02 4.88
C MET A 1 -10.34 14.55 4.78
N VAL A 2 -11.05 13.67 5.50
CA VAL A 2 -10.74 12.22 5.53
C VAL A 2 -10.84 11.59 4.14
N LYS A 3 -11.82 12.00 3.33
CA LYS A 3 -11.93 11.64 1.91
C LYS A 3 -10.65 11.87 1.09
N GLN A 4 -10.03 13.05 1.21
CA GLN A 4 -8.80 13.37 0.49
C GLN A 4 -7.63 12.48 0.94
N ARG A 5 -7.57 12.15 2.23
CA ARG A 5 -6.55 11.22 2.76
C ARG A 5 -6.76 9.80 2.23
N LYS A 6 -8.00 9.34 2.08
CA LYS A 6 -8.33 8.05 1.46
C LYS A 6 -7.91 7.97 -0.01
N GLU A 7 -8.15 9.03 -0.79
CA GLU A 7 -7.75 9.10 -2.20
C GLU A 7 -6.21 9.05 -2.36
N ILE A 8 -5.49 9.75 -1.48
CA ILE A 8 -4.02 9.69 -1.42
C ILE A 8 -3.56 8.27 -1.09
N LEU A 9 -4.10 7.65 -0.03
CA LEU A 9 -3.73 6.29 0.37
C LEU A 9 -4.03 5.27 -0.74
N GLN A 10 -5.15 5.38 -1.45
CA GLN A 10 -5.47 4.51 -2.59
C GLN A 10 -4.41 4.62 -3.69
N THR A 11 -3.93 5.84 -3.97
CA THR A 11 -2.89 6.07 -4.97
C THR A 11 -1.56 5.46 -4.51
N GLU A 12 -1.20 5.63 -3.23
CA GLU A 12 0.03 5.07 -2.65
C GLU A 12 0.00 3.54 -2.59
N ILE A 13 -1.16 2.94 -2.31
CA ILE A 13 -1.37 1.47 -2.35
C ILE A 13 -1.16 0.94 -3.77
N GLU A 14 -1.73 1.60 -4.77
CA GLU A 14 -1.59 1.19 -6.17
C GLU A 14 -0.14 1.31 -6.66
N ASP A 15 0.56 2.40 -6.32
CA ASP A 15 2.00 2.55 -6.60
C ASP A 15 2.83 1.45 -5.93
N ALA A 16 2.58 1.18 -4.65
CA ALA A 16 3.29 0.15 -3.91
C ALA A 16 3.04 -1.25 -4.50
N ARG A 17 1.80 -1.54 -4.94
CA ARG A 17 1.47 -2.80 -5.61
C ARG A 17 2.23 -2.95 -6.92
N GLN A 18 2.20 -1.94 -7.80
CA GLN A 18 2.90 -1.98 -9.08
C GLN A 18 4.41 -2.16 -8.91
N ARG A 19 5.00 -1.52 -7.89
CA ARG A 19 6.43 -1.68 -7.59
C ARG A 19 6.77 -3.07 -7.07
N LEU A 20 5.90 -3.66 -6.23
CA LEU A 20 6.07 -5.03 -5.77
C LEU A 20 5.98 -6.02 -6.93
N ASP A 21 4.95 -5.90 -7.76
CA ASP A 21 4.76 -6.74 -8.95
C ASP A 21 5.99 -6.66 -9.85
N HIS A 22 6.46 -5.44 -10.15
CA HIS A 22 7.66 -5.24 -10.96
C HIS A 22 8.91 -5.88 -10.33
N SER A 23 9.11 -5.73 -9.02
CA SER A 23 10.24 -6.32 -8.29
C SER A 23 10.25 -7.85 -8.37
N MET A 24 9.07 -8.46 -8.22
CA MET A 24 8.89 -9.91 -8.29
C MET A 24 9.12 -10.44 -9.71
N GLU A 25 8.76 -9.67 -10.74
CA GLU A 25 8.95 -10.07 -12.15
C GLU A 25 10.37 -9.87 -12.67
N THR A 26 11.09 -8.85 -12.20
CA THR A 26 12.35 -8.41 -12.85
C THR A 26 13.62 -8.62 -12.05
N LEU A 27 13.57 -8.45 -10.72
CA LEU A 27 14.79 -8.35 -9.93
C LEU A 27 15.15 -9.64 -9.22
N ASN A 28 14.18 -10.55 -9.00
CA ASN A 28 14.34 -11.78 -8.20
C ASN A 28 15.06 -11.50 -6.85
N ASP A 29 14.98 -10.26 -6.39
CA ASP A 29 15.55 -9.77 -5.15
C ASP A 29 14.47 -9.91 -4.08
N TYR A 30 14.60 -10.98 -3.31
CA TYR A 30 13.65 -11.35 -2.29
C TYR A 30 13.59 -10.33 -1.15
N ASP A 31 14.71 -9.65 -0.85
CA ASP A 31 14.75 -8.64 0.21
C ASP A 31 14.01 -7.38 -0.21
N VAL A 32 14.21 -6.92 -1.44
CA VAL A 32 13.47 -5.78 -2.01
C VAL A 32 11.98 -6.08 -2.09
N SER A 33 11.62 -7.27 -2.58
CA SER A 33 10.22 -7.70 -2.69
C SER A 33 9.56 -7.80 -1.32
N TYR A 34 10.27 -8.30 -0.31
CA TYR A 34 9.80 -8.33 1.08
C TYR A 34 9.58 -6.93 1.66
N LEU A 35 10.52 -6.00 1.45
CA LEU A 35 10.36 -4.63 1.92
C LEU A 35 9.15 -3.92 1.27
N LEU A 36 8.93 -4.18 -0.02
CA LEU A 36 7.79 -3.64 -0.76
C LEU A 36 6.46 -4.24 -0.28
N SER A 37 6.40 -5.54 0.02
CA SER A 37 5.20 -6.17 0.56
C SER A 37 4.84 -5.64 1.95
N VAL A 38 5.82 -5.52 2.85
CA VAL A 38 5.61 -4.93 4.19
C VAL A 38 5.12 -3.47 4.09
N LYS A 39 5.63 -2.71 3.11
CA LYS A 39 5.15 -1.34 2.88
C LYS A 39 3.70 -1.33 2.40
N LEU A 40 3.34 -2.20 1.46
CA LEU A 40 1.98 -2.33 0.95
C LEU A 40 1.00 -2.69 2.07
N ASP A 41 1.34 -3.67 2.92
CA ASP A 41 0.51 -4.08 4.06
C ASP A 41 0.24 -2.93 5.03
N LYS A 42 1.25 -2.09 5.32
CA LYS A 42 1.08 -0.92 6.18
C LYS A 42 0.12 0.12 5.60
N LEU A 43 0.21 0.38 4.30
CA LEU A 43 -0.67 1.33 3.62
C LEU A 43 -2.12 0.83 3.60
N ILE A 44 -2.31 -0.48 3.39
CA ILE A 44 -3.64 -1.11 3.45
C ILE A 44 -4.20 -1.02 4.88
N ALA A 45 -3.40 -1.32 5.90
CA ALA A 45 -3.81 -1.20 7.29
C ALA A 45 -4.26 0.22 7.64
N GLU A 46 -3.47 1.24 7.26
CA GLU A 46 -3.84 2.65 7.47
C GLU A 46 -5.16 3.00 6.75
N TYR A 47 -5.37 2.50 5.54
CA TYR A 47 -6.61 2.72 4.80
C TYR A 47 -7.82 2.06 5.47
N VAL A 48 -7.66 0.85 6.02
CA VAL A 48 -8.71 0.13 6.75
C VAL A 48 -9.07 0.89 8.03
N GLU A 49 -8.09 1.28 8.84
CA GLU A 49 -8.31 2.07 10.05
C GLU A 49 -9.05 3.38 9.73
N LEU A 50 -8.67 4.05 8.64
CA LEU A 50 -9.33 5.26 8.18
C LEU A 50 -10.77 5.01 7.68
N CYS A 51 -11.06 3.81 7.17
CA CYS A 51 -12.42 3.41 6.82
C CYS A 51 -13.29 3.12 8.04
N GLU A 52 -12.73 2.42 9.03
CA GLU A 52 -13.42 2.11 10.28
C GLU A 52 -13.73 3.38 11.08
N ALA A 53 -12.79 4.33 11.12
CA ALA A 53 -12.97 5.61 11.81
C ALA A 53 -14.04 6.54 11.18
N GLU A 54 -14.40 6.35 9.90
CA GLU A 54 -15.54 7.08 9.30
C GLU A 54 -16.89 6.40 9.57
N GLY A 55 -16.89 5.11 9.91
CA GLY A 55 -18.11 4.33 10.16
C GLY A 55 -18.58 4.31 11.62
N ALA A 56 -17.74 4.80 12.56
CA ALA A 56 -18.01 4.91 13.99
C ALA A 56 -18.57 6.30 14.38
#